data_AF-A0A353V2Y7-F1
#
_entry.id   AF-A0A353V2Y7-F1
#
_cell.length_a   1.000
_cell.length_b   1.000
_cell.length_c   1.000
_cell.angle_alpha   90.00
_cell.angle_beta   90.00
_cell.angle_gamma   90.00
#
_symmetry.space_group_name_H-M   'P 1'
#
loop_
_entity.id
_entity.type
_entity.pdbx_description
1 polymer ?
#
loop_
_entity_poly.entity_id
_entity_poly.type
_entity_poly.pdbx_seq_one_letter_code
_entity_poly.pdbx_strand_id
1 'polypeptide(L)'
;MEVARHMTDAEIRRLVGRLDTTSARDEEEAWGQLRELGVTVVPYLAEAYGAFRKWQGRVALVFHSIRHARASEDAFRLGVEALSDKATLVRYRACGLLAYSQRPDALPHLRALLEHSDARTVEDARAAIDAISHKNHHYFVDRQHSGRSFWRVNEGDEGDTRA
;
A
#
# COMPACT_ATOMS: atom_id res chain seq x y z
N MET A 1 1.59 28.30 -19.40
CA MET A 1 0.79 27.07 -19.20
C MET A 1 1.58 25.93 -19.80
N GLU A 2 2.32 25.21 -18.97
CA GLU A 2 3.07 24.04 -19.41
C GLU A 2 2.06 22.92 -19.63
N VAL A 3 1.97 22.44 -20.87
CA VAL A 3 1.11 21.30 -21.20
C VAL A 3 1.68 20.11 -20.44
N ALA A 4 0.95 19.61 -19.43
CA ALA A 4 1.32 18.40 -18.73
C ALA A 4 1.59 17.31 -19.78
N ARG A 5 2.85 16.87 -19.86
CA ARG A 5 3.28 15.88 -20.85
C ARG A 5 2.43 14.63 -20.65
N HIS A 6 1.63 14.29 -21.66
CA HIS A 6 0.90 13.02 -21.67
C HIS A 6 1.92 11.89 -21.79
N MET A 7 1.95 11.00 -20.81
CA MET A 7 2.85 9.85 -20.77
C MET A 7 2.18 8.67 -21.48
N THR A 8 2.92 8.02 -22.37
CA THR A 8 2.47 6.79 -23.02
C THR A 8 2.56 5.60 -22.06
N ASP A 9 1.75 4.57 -22.25
CA ASP A 9 1.80 3.33 -21.45
C ASP A 9 3.21 2.71 -21.39
N ALA A 10 3.96 2.78 -22.50
CA ALA A 10 5.33 2.28 -22.57
C ALA A 10 6.28 3.11 -21.68
N GLU A 11 6.12 4.44 -21.64
CA GLU A 11 6.87 5.31 -20.75
C GLU A 11 6.52 5.04 -19.28
N ILE A 12 5.23 4.83 -18.96
CA ILE A 12 4.78 4.49 -17.61
C ILE A 12 5.40 3.18 -17.17
N ARG A 13 5.28 2.11 -17.96
CA ARG A 13 5.89 0.79 -17.65
C ARG A 13 7.40 0.89 -17.47
N ARG A 14 8.10 1.67 -18.31
CA ARG A 14 9.55 1.88 -18.19
C ARG A 14 9.90 2.55 -16.86
N LEU A 15 9.16 3.58 -16.45
CA LEU A 15 9.40 4.27 -15.18
C LEU A 15 9.02 3.42 -13.98
N VAL A 16 7.90 2.69 -14.04
CA VAL A 16 7.56 1.70 -13.02
C VAL A 16 8.70 0.71 -12.88
N GLY A 17 9.24 0.15 -13.97
CA GLY A 17 10.39 -0.75 -13.94
C GLY A 17 11.64 -0.18 -13.24
N ARG A 18 11.83 1.15 -13.19
CA ARG A 18 12.94 1.78 -12.45
C ARG A 18 12.77 1.70 -10.94
N LEU A 19 11.55 1.46 -10.44
CA LEU A 19 11.28 1.23 -9.02
C LEU A 19 11.86 -0.11 -8.53
N ASP A 20 12.20 -1.07 -9.41
CA ASP A 20 12.93 -2.29 -9.03
C ASP A 20 14.40 -1.97 -8.78
N THR A 21 14.68 -1.15 -7.77
CA THR A 21 16.01 -0.66 -7.39
C THR A 21 16.24 -0.84 -5.89
N THR A 22 17.50 -0.76 -5.46
CA THR A 22 17.86 -0.59 -4.04
C THR A 22 18.24 0.85 -3.70
N SER A 23 18.31 1.73 -4.71
CA SER A 23 18.68 3.15 -4.57
C SER A 23 17.44 3.98 -4.28
N ALA A 24 17.36 4.53 -3.06
CA ALA A 24 16.28 5.44 -2.68
C ALA A 24 16.21 6.68 -3.58
N ARG A 25 17.36 7.14 -4.10
CA ARG A 25 17.42 8.24 -5.05
C ARG A 25 16.75 7.89 -6.38
N ASP A 26 17.01 6.70 -6.91
CA ASP A 26 16.46 6.27 -8.21
C ASP A 26 14.96 6.00 -8.08
N GLU A 27 14.54 5.45 -6.94
CA GLU A 27 13.12 5.26 -6.58
C GLU A 27 12.39 6.61 -6.55
N GLU A 28 12.92 7.60 -5.82
CA GLU A 28 12.32 8.93 -5.71
C GLU A 28 12.26 9.65 -7.06
N GLU A 29 13.30 9.55 -7.89
CA GLU A 29 13.30 10.17 -9.23
C GLU A 29 12.26 9.55 -10.17
N ALA A 30 12.09 8.23 -10.12
CA ALA A 30 11.07 7.54 -10.90
C ALA A 30 9.67 7.85 -10.37
N TRP A 31 9.46 7.79 -9.06
CA TRP A 31 8.17 8.07 -8.43
C TRP A 31 7.74 9.53 -8.60
N GLY A 32 8.68 10.49 -8.55
CA GLY A 32 8.40 11.90 -8.77
C GLY A 32 7.74 12.20 -10.13
N GLN A 33 8.00 11.37 -11.15
CA GLN A 33 7.34 11.45 -12.45
C GLN A 33 5.99 10.70 -12.46
N LEU A 34 5.93 9.56 -11.80
CA LEU A 34 4.75 8.70 -11.78
C LEU A 34 3.60 9.26 -10.92
N ARG A 35 3.91 9.96 -9.82
CA ARG A 35 2.90 10.39 -8.84
C ARG A 35 1.84 11.33 -9.41
N GLU A 36 2.18 12.09 -10.45
CA GLU A 36 1.28 13.06 -11.11
C GLU A 36 0.15 12.36 -11.88
N LEU A 37 0.30 11.06 -12.18
CA LEU A 37 -0.74 10.23 -12.79
C LEU A 37 -1.87 9.89 -11.80
N GLY A 38 -1.65 10.09 -10.50
CA GLY A 38 -2.61 9.73 -9.46
C GLY A 38 -3.01 8.27 -9.55
N VAL A 39 -4.31 7.98 -9.40
CA VAL A 39 -4.83 6.60 -9.40
C VAL A 39 -4.54 5.84 -10.71
N THR A 40 -4.30 6.54 -11.83
CA THR A 40 -4.09 5.90 -13.14
C THR A 40 -2.77 5.13 -13.21
N VAL A 41 -1.83 5.35 -12.29
CA VAL A 41 -0.59 4.57 -12.20
C VAL A 41 -0.79 3.17 -11.61
N VAL A 42 -1.82 2.98 -10.78
CA VAL A 42 -1.98 1.78 -9.95
C VAL A 42 -2.06 0.48 -10.76
N PRO A 43 -2.78 0.40 -11.89
CA PRO A 43 -2.78 -0.82 -12.70
C PRO A 43 -1.37 -1.23 -13.16
N TYR A 44 -0.50 -0.26 -13.46
CA TYR A 44 0.88 -0.53 -13.85
C TYR A 44 1.76 -0.98 -12.68
N LEU A 45 1.50 -0.45 -11.48
CA LEU A 45 2.17 -0.92 -10.27
C LEU A 45 1.79 -2.37 -9.94
N ALA A 46 0.50 -2.70 -10.06
CA ALA A 46 -0.01 -4.05 -9.87
C ALA A 46 0.54 -5.03 -10.93
N GLU A 47 0.52 -4.65 -12.21
CA GLU A 47 1.09 -5.42 -13.32
C GLU A 47 2.56 -5.79 -13.07
N ALA A 48 3.35 -4.87 -12.53
CA ALA A 48 4.78 -5.04 -12.35
C ALA A 48 5.18 -5.90 -11.14
N TYR A 49 4.27 -6.11 -10.17
CA TYR A 49 4.61 -6.65 -8.86
C TYR A 49 5.29 -8.02 -8.92
N GLY A 50 4.73 -8.96 -9.68
CA GLY A 50 5.29 -10.31 -9.84
C GLY A 50 6.63 -10.36 -10.58
N ALA A 51 6.96 -9.33 -11.36
CA ALA A 51 8.21 -9.27 -12.13
C ALA A 51 9.40 -8.69 -11.32
N PHE A 52 9.11 -7.97 -10.23
CA PHE A 52 10.13 -7.28 -9.44
C PHE A 52 10.95 -8.23 -8.58
N ARG A 53 12.28 -8.16 -8.75
CA ARG A 53 13.20 -9.06 -8.06
C ARG A 53 13.52 -8.56 -6.66
N LYS A 54 13.66 -7.25 -6.50
CA LYS A 54 14.09 -6.62 -5.24
C LYS A 54 12.88 -6.40 -4.35
N TRP A 55 13.05 -6.72 -3.07
CA TRP A 55 11.97 -6.53 -2.11
C TRP A 55 11.70 -5.05 -1.89
N GLN A 56 12.70 -4.17 -2.04
CA GLN A 56 12.57 -2.72 -1.97
C GLN A 56 11.61 -2.20 -3.03
N GLY A 57 11.78 -2.63 -4.28
CA GLY A 57 10.86 -2.27 -5.35
C GLY A 57 9.44 -2.77 -5.06
N ARG A 58 9.26 -4.02 -4.61
CA ARG A 58 7.93 -4.52 -4.23
C ARG A 58 7.32 -3.74 -3.06
N VAL A 59 8.12 -3.31 -2.09
CA VAL A 59 7.70 -2.37 -1.04
C VAL A 59 7.21 -1.06 -1.65
N ALA A 60 7.95 -0.47 -2.60
CA ALA A 60 7.57 0.77 -3.27
C ALA A 60 6.23 0.64 -4.00
N LEU A 61 6.03 -0.44 -4.78
CA LEU A 61 4.77 -0.69 -5.49
C LEU A 61 3.56 -0.71 -4.54
N VAL A 62 3.66 -1.45 -3.43
CA VAL A 62 2.59 -1.55 -2.43
C VAL A 62 2.41 -0.22 -1.70
N PHE A 63 3.51 0.40 -1.24
CA PHE A 63 3.50 1.65 -0.49
C PHE A 63 2.83 2.78 -1.27
N HIS A 64 3.21 2.98 -2.52
CA HIS A 64 2.64 4.01 -3.38
C HIS A 64 1.18 3.74 -3.74
N SER A 65 0.74 2.49 -3.70
CA SER A 65 -0.65 2.10 -3.92
C SER A 65 -1.55 2.34 -2.70
N ILE A 66 -1.00 2.51 -1.49
CA ILE A 66 -1.79 2.71 -0.25
C ILE A 66 -2.79 3.84 -0.42
N ARG A 67 -2.36 5.01 -0.89
CA ARG A 67 -3.22 6.19 -1.01
C ARG A 67 -4.38 6.03 -1.98
N HIS A 68 -4.39 4.97 -2.78
CA HIS A 68 -5.43 4.66 -3.76
C HIS A 68 -6.31 3.49 -3.32
N ALA A 69 -6.05 2.86 -2.17
CA ALA A 69 -6.70 1.61 -1.77
C ALA A 69 -8.21 1.72 -1.51
N ARG A 70 -8.73 2.93 -1.22
CA ARG A 70 -10.17 3.19 -1.08
C ARG A 70 -10.90 3.31 -2.44
N ALA A 71 -10.17 3.58 -3.51
CA ALA A 71 -10.75 3.93 -4.82
C ALA A 71 -10.31 3.00 -5.98
N SER A 72 -9.30 2.15 -5.77
CA SER A 72 -8.75 1.28 -6.81
C SER A 72 -8.82 -0.20 -6.41
N GLU A 73 -9.52 -0.97 -7.24
CA GLU A 73 -9.55 -2.43 -7.12
C GLU A 73 -8.18 -3.07 -7.38
N ASP A 74 -7.37 -2.46 -8.25
CA ASP A 74 -5.99 -2.93 -8.50
C ASP A 74 -5.10 -2.73 -7.27
N ALA A 75 -5.22 -1.59 -6.56
CA ALA A 75 -4.49 -1.38 -5.31
C ALA A 75 -4.89 -2.42 -4.25
N PHE A 76 -6.19 -2.69 -4.12
CA PHE A 76 -6.69 -3.69 -3.19
C PHE A 76 -6.16 -5.09 -3.50
N ARG A 77 -6.27 -5.53 -4.76
CA ARG A 77 -5.76 -6.83 -5.21
C ARG A 77 -4.26 -6.96 -5.02
N LEU A 78 -3.49 -5.90 -5.31
CA LEU A 78 -2.05 -5.83 -5.04
C LEU A 78 -1.77 -6.01 -3.54
N GLY A 79 -2.54 -5.36 -2.66
CA GLY A 79 -2.43 -5.56 -1.22
C GLY A 79 -2.68 -7.01 -0.81
N VAL A 80 -3.73 -7.65 -1.32
CA VAL A 80 -4.04 -9.06 -1.03
C VAL A 80 -2.92 -9.98 -1.51
N GLU A 81 -2.41 -9.79 -2.73
CA GLU A 81 -1.29 -10.57 -3.27
C GLU A 81 -0.04 -10.42 -2.39
N ALA A 82 0.27 -9.19 -1.98
CA ALA A 82 1.46 -8.85 -1.22
C ALA A 82 1.47 -9.39 0.23
N LEU A 83 0.34 -9.86 0.77
CA LEU A 83 0.31 -10.55 2.07
C LEU A 83 1.14 -11.85 2.07
N SER A 84 1.33 -12.45 0.89
CA SER A 84 2.11 -13.69 0.74
C SER A 84 3.58 -13.45 0.37
N ASP A 85 4.05 -12.21 0.37
CA ASP A 85 5.44 -11.90 0.02
C ASP A 85 6.43 -12.54 1.00
N LYS A 86 7.55 -13.02 0.48
CA LYS A 86 8.66 -13.55 1.29
C LYS A 86 9.26 -12.52 2.25
N ALA A 87 9.25 -11.25 1.90
CA ALA A 87 9.83 -10.18 2.71
C ALA A 87 8.81 -9.63 3.72
N THR A 88 9.15 -9.66 5.01
CA THR A 88 8.31 -9.13 6.10
C THR A 88 7.88 -7.69 5.85
N LEU A 89 8.76 -6.83 5.33
CA LEU A 89 8.39 -5.42 5.11
C LEU A 89 7.34 -5.25 3.99
N VAL A 90 7.31 -6.13 2.99
CA VAL A 90 6.26 -6.11 1.97
C VAL A 90 4.92 -6.50 2.60
N ARG A 91 4.91 -7.57 3.42
CA ARG A 91 3.70 -7.98 4.17
C ARG A 91 3.19 -6.88 5.10
N TYR A 92 4.07 -6.17 5.79
CA TYR A 92 3.72 -4.99 6.61
C TYR A 92 2.99 -3.92 5.77
N ARG A 93 3.53 -3.58 4.59
CA ARG A 93 2.89 -2.62 3.68
C ARG A 93 1.56 -3.12 3.15
N ALA A 94 1.45 -4.41 2.87
CA ALA A 94 0.20 -5.05 2.45
C ALA A 94 -0.89 -4.95 3.53
N CYS A 95 -0.56 -5.29 4.78
CA CYS A 95 -1.46 -5.10 5.92
C CYS A 95 -1.90 -3.63 6.06
N GLY A 96 -0.97 -2.69 5.94
CA GLY A 96 -1.28 -1.26 5.95
C GLY A 96 -2.21 -0.84 4.82
N LEU A 97 -1.95 -1.26 3.59
CA LEU A 97 -2.79 -0.98 2.42
C LEU A 97 -4.22 -1.44 2.67
N LEU A 98 -4.39 -2.69 3.10
CA LEU A 98 -5.72 -3.26 3.37
C LEU A 98 -6.40 -2.59 4.55
N ALA A 99 -5.66 -2.26 5.61
CA ALA A 99 -6.19 -1.47 6.72
C ALA A 99 -6.71 -0.10 6.24
N TYR A 100 -5.98 0.57 5.37
CA TYR A 100 -6.39 1.88 4.85
C TYR A 100 -7.58 1.79 3.86
N SER A 101 -7.68 0.69 3.11
CA SER A 101 -8.82 0.43 2.23
C SER A 101 -10.15 0.38 2.98
N GLN A 102 -10.11 -0.01 4.27
CA GLN A 102 -11.28 -0.16 5.14
C GLN A 102 -12.34 -1.13 4.59
N ARG A 103 -11.95 -2.02 3.66
CA ARG A 103 -12.87 -2.97 3.04
C ARG A 103 -12.97 -4.26 3.87
N PRO A 104 -14.18 -4.67 4.28
CA PRO A 104 -14.37 -5.89 5.08
C PRO A 104 -13.99 -7.20 4.36
N ASP A 105 -13.96 -7.21 3.03
CA ASP A 105 -13.56 -8.38 2.23
C ASP A 105 -12.05 -8.68 2.34
N ALA A 106 -11.23 -7.79 2.91
CA ALA A 106 -9.85 -8.09 3.30
C ALA A 106 -9.73 -9.02 4.52
N LEU A 107 -10.77 -9.09 5.37
CA LEU A 107 -10.70 -9.77 6.67
C LEU A 107 -10.34 -11.26 6.58
N PRO A 108 -10.88 -12.07 5.64
CA PRO A 108 -10.46 -13.47 5.51
C PRO A 108 -8.96 -13.61 5.19
N HIS A 109 -8.42 -12.75 4.32
CA HIS A 109 -7.01 -12.77 3.95
C HIS A 109 -6.10 -12.38 5.12
N LEU A 110 -6.47 -11.35 5.87
CA LEU A 110 -5.72 -10.92 7.06
C LEU A 110 -5.79 -11.96 8.18
N ARG A 111 -6.94 -12.63 8.38
CA ARG A 111 -7.07 -13.68 9.38
C ARG A 111 -6.15 -14.87 9.11
N ALA A 112 -5.91 -15.21 7.84
CA ALA A 112 -4.98 -16.27 7.48
C ALA A 112 -3.54 -15.99 7.97
N LEU A 113 -3.14 -14.72 8.08
CA LEU A 113 -1.82 -14.33 8.59
C LEU A 113 -1.67 -14.51 10.11
N LEU A 114 -2.76 -14.75 10.85
CA LEU A 114 -2.68 -14.97 12.30
C LEU A 114 -1.97 -16.27 12.67
N GLU A 115 -1.89 -17.22 11.72
CA GLU A 115 -1.18 -18.49 11.86
C GLU A 115 0.25 -18.43 11.28
N HIS A 116 0.72 -17.25 10.85
CA HIS A 116 2.04 -17.10 10.24
C HIS A 116 3.16 -17.23 11.29
N SER A 117 4.29 -17.82 10.92
CA SER A 117 5.40 -18.10 11.85
C SER A 117 6.17 -16.84 12.31
N ASP A 118 6.18 -15.79 11.48
CA ASP A 118 6.75 -14.48 11.83
C ASP A 118 5.78 -13.68 12.71
N ALA A 119 6.12 -13.52 13.99
CA ALA A 119 5.30 -12.81 14.98
C ALA A 119 4.96 -11.37 14.56
N ARG A 120 5.88 -10.66 13.87
CA ARG A 120 5.60 -9.29 13.39
C ARG A 120 4.46 -9.29 12.37
N THR A 121 4.45 -10.26 11.47
CA THR A 121 3.37 -10.42 10.48
C THR A 121 2.02 -10.67 11.17
N VAL A 122 2.00 -11.49 12.23
CA VAL A 122 0.79 -11.73 13.04
C VAL A 122 0.30 -10.44 13.70
N GLU A 123 1.20 -9.67 14.29
CA GLU A 123 0.86 -8.38 14.92
C GLU A 123 0.33 -7.35 13.92
N ASP A 124 0.96 -7.26 12.74
CA ASP A 124 0.52 -6.38 11.66
C ASP A 124 -0.87 -6.75 11.16
N ALA A 125 -1.14 -8.05 11.02
CA ALA A 125 -2.46 -8.56 10.62
C ALA A 125 -3.54 -8.23 11.66
N ARG A 126 -3.24 -8.40 12.96
CA ARG A 126 -4.16 -8.00 14.05
C ARG A 126 -4.48 -6.51 13.99
N ALA A 127 -3.47 -5.66 13.82
CA ALA A 127 -3.67 -4.22 13.71
C ALA A 127 -4.52 -3.84 12.49
N ALA A 128 -4.33 -4.52 11.36
CA ALA A 128 -5.13 -4.28 10.15
C ALA A 128 -6.59 -4.73 10.32
N ILE A 129 -6.82 -5.91 10.92
CA ILE A 129 -8.17 -6.42 11.24
C ILE A 129 -8.89 -5.45 12.18
N ASP A 130 -8.18 -4.99 13.21
CA ASP A 130 -8.70 -4.05 14.20
C ASP A 130 -9.11 -2.72 13.56
N ALA A 131 -8.23 -2.16 12.73
CA ALA A 131 -8.50 -0.95 11.96
C ALA A 131 -9.74 -1.07 11.06
N ILE A 132 -9.92 -2.20 10.36
CA ILE A 132 -11.08 -2.44 9.49
C ILE A 132 -12.36 -2.62 10.32
N SER A 133 -12.28 -3.37 11.43
CA SER A 133 -13.43 -3.68 12.28
C SER A 133 -14.01 -2.43 12.94
N HIS A 134 -13.14 -1.48 13.31
CA HIS A 134 -13.54 -0.19 13.91
C HIS A 134 -13.81 0.91 12.88
N LYS A 135 -13.71 0.61 11.59
CA LYS A 135 -13.81 1.61 10.52
C LYS A 135 -12.79 2.76 10.68
N ASN A 136 -11.63 2.50 11.27
CA ASN A 136 -10.63 3.49 11.66
C ASN A 136 -9.21 3.04 11.29
N HIS A 137 -8.70 3.55 10.18
CA HIS A 137 -7.36 3.23 9.67
C HIS A 137 -6.21 3.68 10.57
N HIS A 138 -6.43 4.63 11.49
CA HIS A 138 -5.39 5.07 12.41
C HIS A 138 -4.98 3.96 13.38
N TYR A 139 -5.87 3.02 13.71
CA TYR A 139 -5.57 1.92 14.62
C TYR A 139 -4.51 0.94 14.07
N PHE A 140 -4.22 0.98 12.77
CA PHE A 140 -3.10 0.22 12.23
C PHE A 140 -1.74 0.68 12.81
N VAL A 141 -1.58 1.99 13.03
CA VAL A 141 -0.39 2.59 13.66
C VAL A 141 -0.58 2.82 15.16
N ASP A 142 -1.79 3.15 15.59
CA ASP A 142 -2.16 3.35 17.00
C ASP A 142 -2.78 2.08 17.59
N ARG A 143 -1.97 1.03 17.68
CA ARG A 143 -2.41 -0.32 18.09
C ARG A 143 -2.97 -0.41 19.51
N GLN A 144 -2.76 0.62 20.32
CA GLN A 144 -3.24 0.70 21.70
C GLN A 144 -4.45 1.64 21.84
N HIS A 145 -4.96 2.18 20.73
CA HIS A 145 -6.06 3.16 20.71
C HIS A 145 -5.79 4.34 21.64
N SER A 146 -4.52 4.77 21.68
CA SER A 146 -4.06 5.80 22.60
C SER A 146 -4.54 7.20 22.22
N GLY A 147 -4.95 7.40 20.97
CA GLY A 147 -5.24 8.70 20.38
C GLY A 147 -4.00 9.57 20.18
N ARG A 148 -2.79 8.99 20.24
CA ARG A 148 -1.51 9.72 20.14
C ARG A 148 -0.77 9.49 18.83
N SER A 149 -1.19 8.52 18.04
CA SER A 149 -0.60 8.20 16.73
C SER A 149 -1.67 8.28 15.66
N PHE A 150 -1.40 9.05 14.61
CA PHE A 150 -2.33 9.26 13.51
C PHE A 150 -1.65 8.92 12.21
N TRP A 151 -2.31 8.10 11.40
CA TRP A 151 -1.85 7.79 10.06
C TRP A 151 -2.60 8.65 9.05
N ARG A 152 -1.98 9.73 8.59
CA ARG A 152 -2.51 10.55 7.49
C ARG A 152 -2.00 10.04 6.15
N VAL A 153 -2.93 9.74 5.24
CA VAL A 153 -2.60 9.23 3.89
C VAL A 153 -3.11 10.19 2.81
N ASN A 154 -4.41 10.47 2.78
CA ASN A 154 -4.99 11.58 2.00
C ASN A 154 -5.70 12.55 2.94
N GLU A 155 -5.79 13.80 2.51
CA GLU A 155 -6.58 14.83 3.21
C GLU A 155 -8.06 14.46 3.20
N GLY A 156 -8.75 14.68 4.33
CA GLY A 156 -10.19 14.40 4.47
C GLY A 156 -10.56 12.94 4.78
N ASP A 157 -9.60 12.01 4.74
CA ASP A 157 -9.86 10.58 5.01
C ASP A 157 -9.86 10.20 6.50
N GLU A 158 -9.66 11.19 7.38
CA GLU A 158 -9.48 11.06 8.84
C GLU A 158 -10.73 10.52 9.55
N GLY A 159 -11.91 10.59 8.91
CA GLY A 159 -13.17 10.14 9.52
C GLY A 159 -13.54 10.94 10.77
N ASP A 160 -14.81 10.92 11.17
CA ASP A 160 -15.23 11.54 12.42
C ASP A 160 -14.62 10.70 13.58
N THR A 161 -13.52 11.17 14.16
CA THR A 161 -12.78 10.51 15.26
C THR A 161 -13.55 10.59 16.60
N ARG A 162 -14.84 10.89 16.54
CA ARG A 162 -15.76 11.00 17.68
C ARG A 162 -16.65 9.76 17.75
N ALA A 163 -16.18 8.77 18.50
CA ALA A 163 -17.03 7.80 19.17
C ALA A 163 -16.57 7.67 20.61
#